data_AF-A0A7X1GKU4-F1
#
_entry.id   AF-A0A7X1GKU4-F1
#
_cell.length_a   1.000
_cell.length_b   1.000
_cell.length_c   1.000
_cell.angle_alpha   90.00
_cell.angle_beta   90.00
_cell.angle_gamma   90.00
#
_symmetry.space_group_name_H-M   'P 1'
#
loop_
_entity.id
_entity.type
_entity.pdbx_description
1 polymer ?
#
loop_
_entity_poly.entity_id
_entity_poly.type
_entity_poly.pdbx_seq_one_letter_code
_entity_poly.pdbx_strand_id
1 'polypeptide(L)' 'MDMVRLNITLPADLFHQLNELVGSRKKSGFITEILRQRIEKIQNEQMQRLMEKGYKARKAESFAIIKEFEPYDLEGWDEN' A
#
# COMPACT_ATOMS: atom_id res chain seq x y z
N MET A 1 18.21 -1.82 18.16
CA MET A 1 17.42 -0.90 17.30
C MET A 1 18.02 0.47 17.47
N ASP A 2 18.61 1.00 16.42
CA ASP A 2 19.22 2.33 16.49
C ASP A 2 18.13 3.39 16.43
N MET A 3 18.20 4.36 17.35
CA MET A 3 17.24 5.45 17.43
C MET A 3 17.87 6.73 16.87
N VAL A 4 17.17 7.37 15.95
CA VAL A 4 17.56 8.69 15.41
C VAL A 4 16.76 9.76 16.15
N ARG A 5 17.45 10.76 16.72
CA ARG A 5 16.79 11.91 17.32
C ARG A 5 16.36 12.89 16.23
N LEU A 6 15.06 13.14 16.16
CA LEU A 6 14.46 14.05 15.19
C LEU A 6 13.88 15.27 15.91
N ASN A 7 14.24 16.47 15.43
CA ASN A 7 13.61 17.72 15.87
C ASN A 7 12.52 18.07 14.86
N ILE A 8 11.26 18.09 15.30
CA ILE A 8 10.10 18.39 14.46
C ILE A 8 9.30 19.53 15.05
N THR A 9 8.69 20.33 14.17
CA THR A 9 7.71 21.34 14.54
C THR A 9 6.32 20.74 14.40
N LEU A 10 5.50 20.88 15.44
CA LEU A 10 4.11 20.43 15.47
C LEU A 10 3.21 21.61 15.80
N PRO A 11 2.00 21.67 15.23
CA PRO A 11 0.96 22.59 15.70
C PRO A 11 0.71 22.42 17.21
N ALA A 12 0.53 23.53 17.92
CA ALA A 12 0.42 23.52 19.38
C ALA A 12 -0.80 22.71 19.84
N ASP A 13 -1.93 22.88 19.18
CA ASP A 13 -3.16 22.12 19.39
C ASP A 13 -2.93 20.61 19.24
N LEU A 14 -2.22 20.18 18.19
CA LEU A 14 -1.90 18.78 17.97
C LEU A 14 -0.96 18.23 19.07
N PHE A 15 -0.01 19.03 19.52
CA PHE A 15 0.87 18.66 20.63
C PHE A 15 0.09 18.50 21.95
N HIS A 16 -0.88 19.37 22.22
CA HIS A 16 -1.75 19.25 23.39
C HIS A 16 -2.61 17.99 23.33
N GLN A 17 -3.26 17.72 22.19
CA GLN A 17 -4.03 16.49 21.99
C GLN A 17 -3.17 15.23 22.16
N LEU A 18 -1.96 15.23 21.60
CA LEU A 18 -1.01 14.13 21.78
C LEU A 18 -0.63 13.94 23.26
N ASN A 19 -0.46 15.03 24.00
CA ASN A 19 -0.12 14.96 25.43
C ASN A 19 -1.27 14.40 26.27
N GLU A 20 -2.50 14.80 25.99
CA GLU A 20 -3.69 14.30 26.67
C GLU A 20 -3.92 12.81 26.38
N LEU A 21 -3.73 12.40 25.12
CA LEU A 21 -4.01 11.03 24.70
C LEU A 21 -3.02 10.01 25.27
N VAL A 22 -1.72 10.31 25.28
CA VAL A 22 -0.67 9.30 25.53
C VAL A 22 0.19 9.62 26.75
N GLY A 23 0.08 10.83 27.30
CA GLY A 23 0.95 11.31 28.37
C GLY A 23 2.38 11.61 27.91
N SER A 24 3.17 12.24 28.79
CA SER A 24 4.48 12.80 28.43
C SER A 24 5.54 11.77 28.03
N ARG A 25 5.50 10.55 28.58
CA ARG A 25 6.56 9.53 28.41
C ARG A 25 6.37 8.59 27.22
N LYS A 26 5.18 8.56 26.60
CA LYS A 26 4.86 7.59 25.54
C LYS A 26 4.74 8.21 24.13
N LYS A 27 5.03 9.51 23.99
CA LYS A 27 4.90 10.24 22.71
C LYS A 27 5.74 9.65 21.59
N SER A 28 7.02 9.35 21.87
CA SER A 28 7.92 8.79 20.86
C SER A 28 7.42 7.44 20.33
N GLY A 29 6.97 6.56 21.23
CA GLY A 29 6.39 5.27 20.85
C GLY A 29 5.12 5.43 20.02
N PHE A 30 4.22 6.34 20.43
CA PHE A 30 3.00 6.62 19.69
C PHE A 30 3.27 7.18 18.29
N ILE A 31 4.15 8.18 18.19
CA ILE A 31 4.56 8.76 16.90
C ILE A 31 5.18 7.68 16.01
N THR A 32 6.05 6.84 16.56
CA THR A 32 6.70 5.74 15.83
C THR A 32 5.66 4.78 15.25
N GLU A 33 4.66 4.40 16.04
CA GLU A 33 3.61 3.48 15.60
C GLU A 33 2.74 4.07 14.50
N ILE A 34 2.31 5.33 14.66
CA ILE A 34 1.53 6.05 13.65
C ILE A 34 2.31 6.21 12.35
N LEU A 35 3.61 6.55 12.42
CA LEU A 35 4.46 6.68 11.25
C LEU A 35 4.60 5.33 10.53
N ARG A 36 4.79 4.23 11.27
CA ARG A 36 4.85 2.87 10.69
C ARG A 36 3.58 2.54 9.92
N GLN A 37 2.42 2.69 10.56
CA GLN A 37 1.12 2.42 9.93
C GLN A 37 0.89 3.29 8.70
N ARG A 38 1.27 4.59 8.77
CA ARG A 38 1.09 5.51 7.65
C ARG A 38 1.99 5.18 6.47
N ILE A 39 3.26 4.81 6.72
CA ILE A 39 4.21 4.40 5.68
C ILE A 39 3.71 3.13 4.98
N GLU A 40 3.32 2.12 5.74
CA GLU A 40 2.81 0.86 5.21
C GLU A 40 1.57 1.09 4.33
N LYS A 41 0.63 1.93 4.80
CA LYS A 41 -0.54 2.31 4.00
C LYS A 41 -0.15 2.99 2.68
N ILE A 42 0.79 3.93 2.71
CA ILE A 42 1.25 4.63 1.49
C ILE A 42 1.91 3.65 0.52
N GLN A 43 2.76 2.74 1.01
CA GLN A 43 3.41 1.73 0.19
C GLN A 43 2.40 0.79 -0.47
N ASN A 44 1.40 0.34 0.28
CA ASN A 44 0.32 -0.50 -0.25
C ASN A 44 -0.51 0.23 -1.32
N GLU A 45 -0.87 1.50 -1.08
CA GLU A 45 -1.58 2.32 -2.07
C GLU A 45 -0.76 2.53 -3.34
N GLN A 46 0.55 2.75 -3.21
CA GLN A 46 1.45 2.88 -4.37
C GLN A 46 1.57 1.58 -5.15
N MET A 47 1.69 0.44 -4.45
CA MET A 47 1.74 -0.88 -5.06
C MET A 47 0.48 -1.17 -5.88
N GLN A 48 -0.71 -0.91 -5.32
CA GLN A 48 -1.98 -1.07 -6.02
C GLN A 48 -2.06 -0.21 -7.28
N ARG A 49 -1.65 1.06 -7.20
CA ARG A 49 -1.61 1.95 -8.38
C ARG A 49 -0.65 1.46 -9.45
N LEU A 50 0.49 0.89 -9.07
CA LEU A 50 1.46 0.31 -10.01
C LEU A 50 0.89 -0.94 -10.69
N MET A 51 0.22 -1.81 -9.93
CA MET A 51 -0.47 -2.98 -10.46
C MET A 51 -1.53 -2.57 -11.47
N GLU A 52 -2.42 -1.63 -11.13
CA GLU A 52 -3.44 -1.12 -12.06
C GLU A 52 -2.83 -0.58 -13.37
N LYS A 53 -1.72 0.16 -13.27
CA LYS A 53 -1.01 0.66 -14.46
C LYS A 53 -0.44 -0.48 -15.30
N GLY A 54 0.19 -1.48 -14.66
CA GLY A 54 0.72 -2.66 -15.33
C GLY A 54 -0.36 -3.47 -16.04
N TYR A 55 -1.49 -3.72 -15.37
CA TYR A 55 -2.64 -4.40 -15.96
C TYR A 55 -3.25 -3.62 -17.13
N LYS A 56 -3.40 -2.29 -17.00
CA LYS A 56 -3.90 -1.45 -18.09
C LYS A 56 -2.93 -1.40 -19.28
N ALA A 57 -1.62 -1.34 -19.04
CA ALA A 57 -0.60 -1.31 -20.08
C ALA A 57 -0.52 -2.63 -20.86
N ARG A 58 -0.66 -3.77 -20.16
CA ARG A 58 -0.64 -5.11 -20.78
C ARG A 58 -1.98 -5.55 -21.34
N LYS A 59 -3.03 -4.73 -21.28
CA LYS A 59 -4.36 -5.09 -21.76
C LYS A 59 -4.32 -5.56 -23.22
N ALA A 60 -3.60 -4.86 -24.10
CA ALA A 60 -3.48 -5.25 -25.51
C ALA A 60 -2.75 -6.59 -25.71
N GLU A 61 -1.65 -6.81 -24.97
CA GLU A 61 -0.90 -8.07 -24.98
C GLU A 61 -1.74 -9.23 -24.42
N SER A 62 -2.45 -9.01 -23.30
CA SER A 62 -3.36 -10.00 -22.72
C SER A 62 -4.51 -10.35 -23.66
N PHE A 63 -5.10 -9.39 -24.38
CA PHE A 63 -6.10 -9.67 -25.41
C PHE A 63 -5.52 -10.45 -26.59
N ALA A 64 -4.29 -10.14 -27.02
CA ALA A 64 -3.63 -10.85 -28.09
C ALA A 64 -3.34 -12.31 -27.70
N ILE A 65 -2.84 -12.55 -26.49
CA ILE A 65 -2.62 -13.90 -25.94
C ILE A 65 -3.96 -14.65 -25.85
N ILE A 66 -5.01 -14.06 -25.26
CA ILE A 66 -6.32 -14.72 -25.18
C ILE A 66 -6.83 -15.14 -26.57
N LYS A 67 -6.68 -14.27 -27.57
CA LYS A 67 -7.10 -14.57 -28.95
C LYS A 67 -6.24 -15.64 -29.63
N GLU A 68 -4.95 -15.73 -29.29
CA GLU A 68 -4.05 -16.77 -29.79
C GLU A 68 -4.39 -18.15 -29.21
N PHE A 69 -4.89 -18.19 -27.97
CA PHE A 69 -5.29 -19.43 -27.28
C PHE A 69 -6.79 -19.79 -27.42
N GLU A 70 -7.62 -18.86 -27.90
CA GLU A 70 -9.06 -19.07 -28.20
C GLU A 70 -9.36 -20.33 -29.05
N PRO A 71 -8.55 -20.73 -30.05
CA PRO A 71 -8.81 -21.95 -30.82
C PRO A 71 -8.60 -23.25 -30.04
N TYR A 72 -7.82 -23.22 -28.95
CA TYR A 72 -7.45 -24.38 -28.14
C TYR A 72 -8.32 -24.54 -26.89
N ASP A 73 -9.12 -23.53 -26.53
CA ASP A 73 -10.00 -23.53 -25.35
C ASP A 73 -11.33 -24.29 -25.60
N LEU A 74 -11.62 -24.61 -26.86
CA LEU A 74 -12.83 -25.35 -27.31
C LEU A 74 -12.57 -26.85 -27.58
N GLU A 75 -11.33 -27.32 -27.53
CA GLU A 75 -11.02 -28.74 -27.69
C GLU A 75 -11.02 -29.45 -26.32
N GLY A 76 -12.13 -30.13 -26.00
CA GLY A 76 -12.14 -31.17 -24.95
C GLY A 76 -13.19 -31.07 -23.84
N TRP A 77 -14.14 -30.12 -23.89
CA TRP A 77 -15.27 -30.08 -22.93
C TRP A 77 -16.48 -30.95 -23.34
N ASP A 78 -16.34 -31.74 -24.41
CA ASP A 78 -17.42 -32.59 -24.96
C ASP A 78 -17.02 -34.07 -25.06
N GLU A 79 -16.23 -34.57 -24.11
CA GLU A 79 -16.08 -36.01 -23.88
C GLU A 79 -16.75 -36.39 -22.54
N ASN A 80 -18.05 -36.72 -22.65
CA ASN A 80 -18.78 -37.55 -21.69
C ASN A 80 -18.21 -38.97 -21.62
#